data_AF-A0A090T2E7-F1
#
_entry.id   AF-A0A090T2E7-F1
#
_cell.length_a   1.000
_cell.length_b   1.000
_cell.length_c   1.000
_cell.angle_alpha   90.00
_cell.angle_beta   90.00
_cell.angle_gamma   90.00
#
_symmetry.space_group_name_H-M   'P 1'
#
loop_
_entity.id
_entity.type
_entity.pdbx_description
1 polymer ?
#
loop_
_entity_poly.entity_id
_entity_poly.type
_entity_poly.pdbx_seq_one_letter_code
_entity_poly.pdbx_strand_id
1 'polypeptide(L)'
;MFRARQKLVKTAIVGERIAGMMLVAAPIVLMLTRVPQAGAITILIGVISMALSTLVHLLTLPVEFDASYGKALPLLQKGDYLHDGDLKHAEKILKAAALTYVAASLTSLLNLGRWIAVLRR
;
A
#
# COMPACT_ATOMS: atom_id res chain seq x y z
N MET A 1 -17.00 -7.88 -10.16
CA MET A 1 -15.87 -8.06 -9.22
C MET A 1 -14.89 -6.88 -9.17
N PHE A 2 -14.51 -6.27 -10.31
CA PHE A 2 -13.53 -5.17 -10.38
C PHE A 2 -13.91 -3.91 -9.57
N ARG A 3 -15.17 -3.44 -9.67
CA ARG A 3 -15.67 -2.26 -8.93
C ARG A 3 -15.58 -2.41 -7.41
N ALA A 4 -15.80 -3.63 -6.89
CA ALA A 4 -15.72 -3.88 -5.45
C ALA A 4 -14.29 -3.75 -4.93
N ARG A 5 -13.31 -4.32 -5.65
CA ARG A 5 -11.88 -4.18 -5.34
C ARG A 5 -11.43 -2.73 -5.39
N GLN A 6 -11.85 -2.00 -6.43
CA GLN A 6 -11.49 -0.59 -6.61
C GLN A 6 -12.11 0.30 -5.52
N LYS A 7 -13.30 -0.04 -5.03
CA LYS A 7 -13.92 0.62 -3.88
C LYS A 7 -13.14 0.35 -2.59
N LEU A 8 -12.75 -0.90 -2.34
CA LEU A 8 -11.94 -1.31 -1.18
C LEU A 8 -10.58 -0.61 -1.13
N VAL A 9 -9.89 -0.52 -2.28
CA VAL A 9 -8.60 0.18 -2.39
C VAL A 9 -8.78 1.68 -2.12
N LYS A 10 -9.80 2.33 -2.69
CA LYS A 10 -10.07 3.76 -2.42
C LYS A 10 -10.39 4.02 -0.95
N THR A 11 -11.19 3.16 -0.32
CA THR A 11 -11.50 3.29 1.11
C THR A 11 -10.27 3.06 1.98
N ALA A 12 -9.40 2.12 1.61
CA ALA A 12 -8.13 1.88 2.31
C ALA A 12 -7.21 3.10 2.24
N ILE A 13 -7.04 3.71 1.06
CA ILE A 13 -6.19 4.91 0.87
C ILE A 13 -6.70 6.10 1.69
N VAL A 14 -8.03 6.33 1.70
CA VAL A 14 -8.62 7.41 2.51
C VAL A 14 -8.43 7.14 3.99
N GLY A 15 -8.67 5.90 4.43
CA GLY A 15 -8.44 5.47 5.81
C GLY A 15 -6.98 5.65 6.23
N GLU A 16 -6.03 5.34 5.35
CA GLU A 16 -4.60 5.48 5.62
C GLU A 16 -4.16 6.94 5.77
N ARG A 17 -4.69 7.85 4.94
CA ARG A 17 -4.42 9.29 5.09
C ARG A 17 -4.95 9.83 6.42
N ILE A 18 -6.17 9.43 6.81
CA ILE A 18 -6.78 9.82 8.08
C ILE A 18 -5.97 9.24 9.25
N ALA A 19 -5.57 7.98 9.16
CA ALA A 19 -4.76 7.31 10.18
C ALA A 19 -3.39 7.97 10.35
N GLY A 20 -2.71 8.31 9.27
CA GLY A 20 -1.45 9.03 9.29
C GLY A 20 -1.59 10.41 9.95
N MET A 21 -2.64 11.15 9.61
CA MET A 21 -2.94 12.44 10.27
C MET A 21 -3.23 12.28 11.76
N MET A 22 -4.01 11.25 12.15
CA MET A 22 -4.31 10.94 13.56
C MET A 22 -3.05 10.60 14.35
N LEU A 23 -2.13 9.83 13.78
CA LEU A 23 -0.87 9.45 14.43
C LEU A 23 0.08 10.65 14.62
N VAL A 24 0.15 11.54 13.64
CA VAL A 24 0.91 12.81 13.77
C VAL A 24 0.24 13.77 14.76
N ALA A 25 -1.09 13.77 14.82
CA ALA A 25 -1.85 14.59 15.76
C ALA A 25 -1.82 14.04 17.20
N ALA A 26 -1.56 12.76 17.42
CA ALA A 26 -1.54 12.13 18.74
C ALA A 26 -0.67 12.86 19.80
N PRO A 27 0.59 13.23 19.54
CA PRO A 27 1.39 14.01 20.51
C PRO A 27 0.81 15.40 20.78
N ILE A 28 0.19 16.04 19.78
CA ILE A 28 -0.44 17.36 19.93
C ILE A 28 -1.70 17.24 20.79
N VAL A 29 -2.54 16.23 20.54
CA VAL A 29 -3.75 15.94 21.31
C VAL A 29 -3.40 15.60 22.76
N LEU A 30 -2.36 14.78 22.98
CA LEU A 30 -1.86 14.47 24.32
C LEU A 30 -1.43 15.75 25.06
N MET A 31 -0.71 16.66 24.38
CA MET A 31 -0.19 17.88 24.98
C MET A 31 -1.30 18.90 25.32
N LEU A 32 -2.32 19.00 24.47
CA LEU A 32 -3.49 19.88 24.66
C LEU A 32 -4.47 19.35 25.70
N THR A 33 -4.87 18.08 25.59
CA THR A 33 -5.89 17.48 26.47
C THR A 33 -5.30 17.09 27.83
N ARG A 34 -3.99 16.82 27.89
CA ARG A 34 -3.30 16.23 29.06
C ARG A 34 -3.94 14.94 29.58
N VAL A 35 -4.73 14.26 28.76
CA VAL A 35 -5.35 12.98 29.08
C VAL A 35 -4.57 11.86 28.35
N PRO A 36 -3.79 11.04 29.07
CA PRO A 36 -3.02 9.95 28.45
C PRO A 36 -3.87 8.94 27.68
N GLN A 37 -5.10 8.70 28.16
CA GLN A 37 -6.05 7.76 27.55
C GLN A 37 -6.49 8.20 26.15
N ALA A 38 -6.70 9.50 25.93
CA ALA A 38 -7.11 10.04 24.63
C ALA A 38 -6.00 9.88 23.57
N GLY A 39 -4.73 10.09 23.97
CA GLY A 39 -3.57 9.82 23.12
C GLY A 39 -3.46 8.34 22.74
N ALA A 40 -3.62 7.44 23.71
CA ALA A 40 -3.55 6.00 23.49
C ALA A 40 -4.63 5.50 22.51
N ILE A 41 -5.87 5.97 22.65
CA ILE A 41 -6.98 5.60 21.74
C ILE A 41 -6.71 6.10 20.31
N THR A 42 -6.21 7.33 20.16
CA THR A 42 -5.89 7.92 18.85
C THR A 42 -4.80 7.11 18.14
N ILE A 43 -3.76 6.72 18.88
CA ILE A 43 -2.69 5.87 18.35
C ILE A 43 -3.23 4.49 17.95
N LEU A 44 -4.06 3.86 18.78
CA LEU A 44 -4.64 2.55 18.51
C LEU A 44 -5.48 2.56 17.21
N ILE A 45 -6.33 3.57 17.03
CA ILE A 45 -7.14 3.74 15.81
C ILE A 45 -6.24 3.92 14.57
N GLY A 46 -5.18 4.71 14.70
CA GLY A 46 -4.21 4.91 13.63
C GLY A 46 -3.49 3.62 13.22
N VAL A 47 -3.02 2.83 14.20
CA VAL A 47 -2.33 1.56 13.95
C VAL A 47 -3.26 0.53 13.30
N ILE A 48 -4.49 0.38 13.79
CA ILE A 48 -5.49 -0.54 13.20
C ILE A 48 -5.78 -0.17 11.74
N SER A 49 -5.95 1.12 11.46
CA SER A 49 -6.22 1.60 10.10
C SER A 49 -5.04 1.35 9.15
N MET A 50 -3.80 1.57 9.62
CA MET A 50 -2.59 1.23 8.85
C MET A 50 -2.44 -0.28 8.63
N ALA A 51 -2.80 -1.10 9.63
CA ALA A 51 -2.79 -2.55 9.50
C ALA A 51 -3.74 -3.04 8.42
N LEU A 52 -4.95 -2.47 8.39
CA LEU A 52 -5.94 -2.78 7.37
C LEU A 52 -5.47 -2.37 5.97
N SER A 53 -4.87 -1.18 5.81
CA SER A 53 -4.32 -0.74 4.53
C SER A 53 -3.18 -1.64 4.06
N THR A 54 -2.25 -1.98 4.96
CA THR A 54 -1.14 -2.89 4.69
C THR A 54 -1.63 -4.24 4.20
N LEU A 55 -2.66 -4.80 4.85
CA LEU A 55 -3.31 -6.04 4.43
C LEU A 55 -3.88 -5.95 3.01
N VAL A 56 -4.55 -4.85 2.68
CA VAL A 56 -5.09 -4.63 1.33
C VAL A 56 -3.96 -4.61 0.30
N HIS A 57 -2.87 -3.87 0.55
CA HIS A 57 -1.71 -3.81 -0.34
C HIS A 57 -1.06 -5.18 -0.59
N LEU A 58 -0.93 -6.00 0.45
CA LEU A 58 -0.43 -7.38 0.36
C LEU A 58 -1.36 -8.28 -0.45
N LEU A 59 -2.67 -8.21 -0.20
CA LEU A 59 -3.67 -9.03 -0.90
C LEU A 59 -3.83 -8.65 -2.37
N THR A 60 -3.59 -7.38 -2.74
CA THR A 60 -3.63 -6.93 -4.13
C THR A 60 -2.34 -7.21 -4.89
N LEU A 61 -1.22 -7.47 -4.20
CA LEU A 61 0.07 -7.69 -4.87
C LEU A 61 0.03 -8.78 -5.96
N PRO A 62 -0.60 -9.96 -5.77
CA PRO A 62 -0.64 -10.99 -6.82
C PRO A 62 -1.36 -10.53 -8.08
N VAL A 63 -2.34 -9.63 -7.98
CA VAL A 63 -3.07 -9.14 -9.17
C VAL A 63 -2.27 -8.12 -9.96
N GLU A 64 -1.35 -7.39 -9.33
CA GLU A 64 -0.45 -6.46 -10.02
C GLU A 64 0.64 -7.23 -10.79
N PHE A 65 1.09 -8.37 -10.25
CA PHE A 65 1.94 -9.32 -10.98
C PHE A 65 1.21 -9.96 -12.17
N ASP A 66 -0.04 -10.40 -11.98
CA ASP A 66 -0.87 -10.94 -13.05
C ASP A 66 -1.15 -9.90 -14.15
N ALA A 67 -1.37 -8.63 -13.78
CA ALA A 67 -1.50 -7.55 -14.75
C ALA A 67 -0.22 -7.36 -15.59
N SER A 68 0.95 -7.38 -14.93
CA SER A 68 2.24 -7.15 -15.58
C SER A 68 2.66 -8.32 -16.47
N TYR A 69 2.62 -9.55 -15.96
CA TYR A 69 3.14 -10.74 -16.68
C TYR A 69 2.06 -11.65 -17.23
N GLY A 70 0.94 -11.81 -16.52
CA GLY A 70 -0.17 -12.67 -16.95
C GLY A 70 -0.96 -12.07 -18.12
N LYS A 71 -0.93 -10.73 -18.29
CA LYS A 71 -1.71 -10.03 -19.32
C LYS A 71 -0.87 -9.16 -20.25
N ALA A 72 -0.13 -8.20 -19.71
CA ALA A 72 0.57 -7.23 -20.56
C ALA A 72 1.66 -7.88 -21.43
N LEU A 73 2.46 -8.80 -20.87
CA LEU A 73 3.51 -9.47 -21.63
C LEU A 73 2.97 -10.33 -22.80
N PRO A 74 1.97 -11.21 -22.62
CA PRO A 74 1.34 -11.92 -23.74
C PRO A 74 0.71 -11.00 -24.79
N LEU A 75 0.13 -9.86 -24.37
CA LEU A 75 -0.46 -8.89 -25.27
C LEU A 75 0.61 -8.23 -26.16
N LEU A 76 1.75 -7.88 -25.57
CA LEU A 76 2.89 -7.29 -26.29
C LEU A 76 3.54 -8.28 -27.26
N GLN A 77 3.63 -9.55 -26.87
CA GLN A 77 4.18 -10.61 -27.73
C GLN A 77 3.30 -10.90 -28.95
N LYS A 78 1.97 -10.79 -28.81
CA LYS A 78 1.01 -11.15 -29.86
C LYS A 78 0.52 -9.97 -30.70
N GLY A 79 0.64 -8.75 -30.18
CA GLY A 79 -0.09 -7.59 -30.69
C GLY A 79 0.66 -6.71 -31.68
N ASP A 80 1.80 -7.15 -32.20
CA ASP A 80 2.62 -6.40 -33.18
C ASP A 80 2.97 -4.96 -32.70
N TYR A 81 3.05 -4.77 -31.37
CA TYR A 81 3.29 -3.48 -30.72
C TYR A 81 4.79 -3.14 -30.56
N LEU A 82 5.66 -4.12 -30.76
CA LEU A 82 7.10 -4.02 -30.47
C LEU A 82 7.90 -4.25 -31.76
N HIS A 83 8.97 -3.48 -31.95
CA HIS A 83 9.93 -3.76 -33.01
C HIS A 83 10.82 -4.96 -32.63
N ASP A 84 11.46 -5.56 -33.63
CA ASP A 84 12.37 -6.69 -33.43
C ASP A 84 13.46 -6.36 -32.40
N GLY A 85 13.52 -7.16 -31.32
CA GLY A 85 14.48 -7.00 -30.24
C GLY A 85 13.98 -6.18 -29.02
N ASP A 86 12.85 -5.49 -29.12
CA ASP A 86 12.31 -4.68 -28.01
C ASP A 86 11.65 -5.51 -26.90
N LEU A 87 11.33 -6.78 -27.17
CA LEU A 87 10.67 -7.68 -26.22
C LEU A 87 11.43 -7.79 -24.88
N LYS A 88 12.76 -7.89 -24.92
CA LYS A 88 13.59 -7.93 -23.71
C LYS A 88 13.51 -6.63 -22.91
N HIS A 89 13.42 -5.49 -23.58
CA HIS A 89 13.27 -4.19 -22.94
C HIS A 89 11.87 -4.07 -22.30
N ALA A 90 10.83 -4.51 -22.99
CA ALA A 90 9.47 -4.54 -22.47
C ALA A 90 9.35 -5.42 -21.21
N GLU A 91 9.93 -6.62 -21.21
CA GLU A 91 9.97 -7.48 -20.01
C GLU A 91 10.67 -6.80 -18.82
N LYS A 92 11.78 -6.11 -19.07
CA LYS A 92 12.49 -5.37 -18.01
C LYS A 92 11.63 -4.25 -17.42
N ILE A 93 10.90 -3.52 -18.27
CA ILE A 93 9.99 -2.45 -17.83
C ILE A 93 8.82 -3.03 -17.02
N LEU A 94 8.18 -4.09 -17.51
CA LEU A 94 7.10 -4.78 -16.80
C LEU A 94 7.57 -5.33 -15.45
N LYS A 95 8.81 -5.82 -15.38
CA LYS A 95 9.43 -6.22 -14.12
C LYS A 95 9.62 -5.07 -13.16
N ALA A 96 10.13 -3.93 -13.63
CA ALA A 96 10.27 -2.74 -12.81
C ALA A 96 8.90 -2.22 -12.31
N ALA A 97 7.88 -2.26 -13.16
CA ALA A 97 6.51 -1.88 -12.80
C ALA A 97 5.95 -2.79 -11.69
N ALA A 98 6.06 -4.12 -11.84
CA ALA A 98 5.64 -5.07 -10.80
C ALA A 98 6.41 -4.87 -9.48
N LEU A 99 7.72 -4.62 -9.54
CA LEU A 99 8.55 -4.35 -8.36
C LEU A 99 8.17 -3.06 -7.64
N THR A 100 7.60 -2.07 -8.33
CA THR A 100 7.11 -0.83 -7.70
C THR A 100 5.98 -1.13 -6.71
N TYR A 101 5.09 -2.08 -7.04
CA TYR A 101 4.05 -2.52 -6.12
C TYR A 101 4.61 -3.31 -4.93
N VAL A 102 5.63 -4.15 -5.16
CA VAL A 102 6.34 -4.84 -4.08
C VAL A 102 6.95 -3.83 -3.10
N ALA A 103 7.62 -2.79 -3.63
CA ALA A 103 8.22 -1.73 -2.82
C ALA A 103 7.17 -0.96 -2.01
N ALA A 104 6.00 -0.67 -2.60
CA ALA A 104 4.89 -0.03 -1.90
C ALA A 104 4.37 -0.89 -0.73
N SER A 105 4.12 -2.19 -0.98
CA SER A 105 3.67 -3.12 0.06
C SER A 105 4.71 -3.29 1.17
N LEU A 106 6.00 -3.34 0.83
CA LEU A 106 7.08 -3.40 1.81
C LEU A 106 7.16 -2.12 2.65
N THR A 107 6.99 -0.96 2.03
CA THR A 107 6.98 0.34 2.73
C THR A 107 5.82 0.41 3.74
N SER A 108 4.63 -0.06 3.35
CA SER A 108 3.47 -0.17 4.23
C SER A 108 3.77 -1.06 5.44
N LEU A 109 4.39 -2.22 5.20
CA LEU A 109 4.77 -3.16 6.26
C LEU A 109 5.79 -2.57 7.24
N LEU A 110 6.82 -1.90 6.72
CA LEU A 110 7.84 -1.22 7.53
C LEU A 110 7.26 -0.08 8.35
N ASN A 111 6.35 0.71 7.78
CA ASN A 111 5.67 1.78 8.49
C ASN A 111 4.82 1.24 9.65
N LEU A 112 4.07 0.16 9.43
CA LEU A 112 3.33 -0.53 10.49
C LEU A 112 4.27 -1.07 11.58
N GLY A 113 5.35 -1.74 11.18
CA GLY A 113 6.36 -2.24 12.12
C GLY A 113 6.98 -1.14 12.98
N ARG A 114 7.27 0.03 12.38
CA ARG A 114 7.77 1.20 13.09
C ARG A 114 6.80 1.67 14.17
N TRP A 115 5.51 1.81 13.86
CA TRP A 115 4.53 2.23 14.85
C TRP A 115 4.33 1.21 15.96
N ILE A 116 4.31 -0.09 15.65
CA ILE A 116 4.27 -1.13 16.68
C ILE A 116 5.48 -1.05 17.61
N ALA A 117 6.68 -0.81 17.06
CA ALA A 117 7.88 -0.64 17.87
C ALA A 117 7.80 0.59 18.80
N VAL A 118 7.18 1.69 18.34
CA VAL A 118 6.94 2.88 19.16
C VAL A 118 5.95 2.60 20.29
N LEU A 119 4.85 1.85 20.04
CA LEU A 119 3.90 1.51 21.10
C LEU A 119 4.47 0.58 22.19
N ARG A 120 5.47 -0.23 21.85
CA ARG A 120 6.10 -1.16 22.81
C ARG A 120 7.11 -0.49 23.73
N ARG A 121 7.42 0.79 23.50
CA ARG A 121 8.45 1.55 24.22
C ARG A 121 7.80 2.53 25.20
#